data_AF-A0A2E7MRV2-F1
#
_entry.id   AF-A0A2E7MRV2-F1
#
_cell.length_a   1.000
_cell.length_b   1.000
_cell.length_c   1.000
_cell.angle_alpha   90.00
_cell.angle_beta   90.00
_cell.angle_gamma   90.00
#
_symmetry.space_group_name_H-M   'P 1'
#
loop_
_entity.id
_entity.type
_entity.pdbx_description
1 polymer ?
#
loop_
_entity_poly.entity_id
_entity_poly.type
_entity_poly.pdbx_seq_one_letter_code
_entity_poly.pdbx_strand_id
1 'polypeptide(L)'
;MNRLRGLDRSRRLRLGILGAVAISLFIPLVARLWYLQIIKETEFIERVQDNTTEEIIERAPRGRILDVNGRVLVDNRQSIVVTIDKEEMATVRSSKLDDLFFDLAKEISLSGNLTKVAQIEDAYESDRYGPFAKVPVVSDISKELQVYLAEYSYKWPGVGTTVVTVRDYPYGTLAAHLLGYVGSLSEDEIVQVQSAEKTYLANDEIGKAGIELFYENALRGTPGRKTVVVDKFNNILEIVEEIPAKAGSDVQLTIDIDLQAMAEEYLKDGLDIARQQPTKFEEEGVIIYKAPAGAMVVMNPQDGSVLAMASFPTYDPELFVSGISQDEFDDLIDPGNSL
;
A
#
# COMPACT_ATOMS: atom_id res chain seq x y z
N MET A 1 -83.57 -6.30 54.70
CA MET A 1 -82.54 -5.81 53.75
C MET A 1 -81.14 -6.21 54.23
N ASN A 2 -80.76 -7.49 54.09
CA ASN A 2 -79.55 -8.04 54.71
C ASN A 2 -78.62 -8.74 53.70
N ARG A 3 -78.27 -8.06 52.58
CA ARG A 3 -77.37 -8.62 51.55
C ARG A 3 -76.43 -7.63 50.84
N LEU A 4 -76.09 -6.47 51.42
CA LEU A 4 -75.22 -5.48 50.74
C LEU A 4 -73.96 -5.02 51.51
N ARG A 5 -73.53 -5.69 52.59
CA ARG A 5 -72.28 -5.34 53.31
C ARG A 5 -71.08 -6.26 53.05
N GLY A 6 -71.24 -7.34 52.26
CA GLY A 6 -70.15 -8.29 51.96
C GLY A 6 -69.34 -8.00 50.70
N LEU A 7 -69.83 -7.14 49.79
CA LEU A 7 -69.22 -6.91 48.47
C LEU A 7 -67.98 -6.01 48.49
N ASP A 8 -67.85 -5.13 49.49
CA ASP A 8 -66.79 -4.11 49.53
C ASP A 8 -65.46 -4.63 50.10
N ARG A 9 -65.53 -5.59 51.03
CA ARG A 9 -64.34 -6.23 51.63
C ARG A 9 -63.64 -7.18 50.65
N SER A 10 -64.41 -7.93 49.85
CA SER A 10 -63.84 -8.84 48.84
C SER A 10 -63.20 -8.10 47.66
N ARG A 11 -63.73 -6.94 47.25
CA ARG A 11 -63.13 -6.12 46.17
C ARG A 11 -61.82 -5.48 46.61
N ARG A 12 -61.75 -4.92 47.83
CA ARG A 12 -60.52 -4.38 48.41
C ARG A 12 -59.44 -5.47 48.61
N LEU A 13 -59.84 -6.68 49.00
CA LEU A 13 -58.92 -7.82 49.12
C LEU A 13 -58.37 -8.24 47.74
N ARG A 14 -59.22 -8.31 46.71
CA ARG A 14 -58.80 -8.65 45.33
C ARG A 14 -57.89 -7.59 44.72
N LEU A 15 -58.19 -6.30 44.93
CA LEU A 15 -57.32 -5.20 44.52
C LEU A 15 -55.97 -5.22 45.25
N GLY A 16 -55.96 -5.55 46.55
CA GLY A 16 -54.73 -5.73 47.31
C GLY A 16 -53.89 -6.91 46.81
N ILE A 17 -54.53 -8.04 46.47
CA ILE A 17 -53.85 -9.21 45.90
C ILE A 17 -53.29 -8.88 44.50
N LEU A 18 -54.05 -8.21 43.64
CA LEU A 18 -53.56 -7.76 42.33
C LEU A 18 -52.38 -6.79 42.45
N GLY A 19 -52.43 -5.86 43.41
CA GLY A 19 -51.32 -4.96 43.71
C GLY A 19 -50.08 -5.72 44.21
N ALA A 20 -50.25 -6.70 45.09
CA ALA A 20 -49.16 -7.53 45.58
C ALA A 20 -48.51 -8.37 44.46
N VAL A 21 -49.32 -8.93 43.55
CA VAL A 21 -48.83 -9.65 42.36
C VAL A 21 -48.07 -8.71 41.42
N ALA A 22 -48.58 -7.50 41.19
CA ALA A 22 -47.91 -6.51 40.37
C ALA A 22 -46.54 -6.12 40.97
N ILE A 23 -46.48 -5.82 42.28
CA ILE A 23 -45.23 -5.48 42.97
C ILE A 23 -44.26 -6.66 42.91
N SER A 24 -44.74 -7.90 43.11
CA SER A 24 -43.92 -9.10 43.02
C SER A 24 -43.27 -9.29 41.64
N LEU A 25 -43.91 -8.85 40.56
CA LEU A 25 -43.35 -8.89 39.21
C LEU A 25 -42.29 -7.81 38.98
N PHE A 26 -42.39 -6.67 39.67
CA PHE A 26 -41.41 -5.58 39.56
C PHE A 26 -40.15 -5.79 40.40
N ILE A 27 -40.22 -6.52 41.52
CA ILE A 27 -39.05 -6.83 42.36
C ILE A 27 -37.89 -7.46 41.58
N PRO A 28 -38.07 -8.51 40.76
CA PRO A 28 -36.97 -9.10 40.00
C PRO A 28 -36.43 -8.16 38.90
N LEU A 29 -37.27 -7.29 38.32
CA LEU A 29 -36.83 -6.29 37.34
C LEU A 29 -35.97 -5.21 38.00
N VAL A 30 -36.37 -4.72 39.18
CA VAL A 30 -35.58 -3.74 39.96
C VAL A 30 -34.29 -4.37 40.45
N ALA A 31 -34.32 -5.62 40.92
CA ALA A 31 -33.12 -6.35 41.31
C ALA A 31 -32.17 -6.57 40.11
N ARG A 32 -32.71 -6.87 38.93
CA ARG A 32 -31.92 -7.00 37.70
C ARG A 32 -31.33 -5.65 37.27
N LEU A 33 -32.08 -4.56 37.39
CA LEU A 33 -31.61 -3.22 37.11
C LEU A 33 -30.49 -2.81 38.08
N TRP A 34 -30.66 -3.06 39.37
CA TRP A 34 -29.65 -2.82 40.39
C TRP A 34 -28.39 -3.66 40.16
N TYR A 35 -28.54 -4.93 39.76
CA TYR A 35 -27.41 -5.77 39.36
C TYR A 35 -26.66 -5.21 38.14
N LEU A 36 -27.37 -4.74 37.13
CA LEU A 36 -26.76 -4.13 35.94
C LEU A 36 -26.10 -2.79 36.24
N GLN A 37 -26.67 -1.98 37.14
CA GLN A 37 -26.16 -0.65 37.48
C GLN A 37 -25.05 -0.66 38.52
N ILE A 38 -25.08 -1.53 39.53
CA ILE A 38 -24.11 -1.45 40.67
C ILE A 38 -23.01 -2.50 40.57
N ILE A 39 -23.32 -3.73 40.16
CA ILE A 39 -22.32 -4.81 40.12
C ILE A 39 -21.55 -4.80 38.79
N LYS A 40 -22.20 -4.42 37.69
CA LYS A 40 -21.54 -4.32 36.37
C LYS A 40 -20.89 -2.96 36.10
N GLU A 41 -21.16 -1.92 36.89
CA GLU A 41 -20.54 -0.59 36.69
C GLU A 41 -19.00 -0.66 36.75
N THR A 42 -18.42 -1.49 37.62
CA THR A 42 -16.96 -1.58 37.76
C THR A 42 -16.26 -2.24 36.57
N GLU A 43 -16.99 -2.93 35.68
CA GLU A 43 -16.43 -3.54 34.46
C GLU A 43 -16.69 -2.67 33.19
N PHE A 44 -17.57 -1.66 33.29
CA PHE A 44 -17.92 -0.76 32.17
C PHE A 44 -17.46 0.68 32.36
N ILE A 45 -17.32 1.19 33.60
CA ILE A 45 -16.89 2.58 33.84
C ILE A 45 -15.41 2.80 33.49
N GLU A 46 -14.54 1.77 33.58
CA GLU A 46 -13.16 1.89 33.10
C GLU A 46 -13.02 1.87 31.56
N ARG A 47 -14.06 1.45 30.82
CA ARG A 47 -14.04 1.40 29.34
C ARG A 47 -14.68 2.61 28.63
N VAL A 48 -15.25 3.55 29.38
CA VAL A 48 -16.03 4.68 28.81
C VAL A 48 -15.26 6.01 28.86
N GLN A 49 -14.04 6.05 29.39
CA GLN A 49 -13.18 7.21 29.23
C GLN A 49 -12.48 7.14 27.86
N ASP A 50 -13.12 7.74 26.85
CA ASP A 50 -12.51 8.16 25.58
C ASP A 50 -11.76 7.09 24.76
N ASN A 51 -12.09 5.81 24.92
CA ASN A 51 -11.46 4.75 24.15
C ASN A 51 -12.19 4.51 22.83
N THR A 52 -11.49 4.65 21.71
CA THR A 52 -12.01 4.41 20.35
C THR A 52 -11.41 3.11 19.80
N THR A 53 -12.18 2.40 18.97
CA THR A 53 -11.66 1.23 18.25
C THR A 53 -11.17 1.67 16.87
N GLU A 54 -9.91 1.39 16.57
CA GLU A 54 -9.26 1.72 15.31
C GLU A 54 -8.83 0.45 14.57
N GLU A 55 -8.80 0.54 13.24
CA GLU A 55 -8.38 -0.54 12.36
C GLU A 55 -7.04 -0.21 11.71
N ILE A 56 -6.02 -1.02 11.98
CA ILE A 56 -4.70 -0.92 11.36
C ILE A 56 -4.58 -2.02 10.32
N ILE A 57 -4.38 -1.63 9.06
CA ILE A 57 -4.23 -2.58 7.95
C ILE A 57 -2.74 -2.85 7.74
N GLU A 58 -2.38 -4.14 7.75
CA GLU A 58 -1.00 -4.60 7.56
C GLU A 58 -0.83 -5.12 6.13
N ARG A 59 0.09 -4.51 5.38
CA ARG A 59 0.34 -4.88 3.98
C ARG A 59 0.88 -6.30 3.87
N ALA A 60 0.46 -6.99 2.81
CA ALA A 60 0.93 -8.34 2.52
C ALA A 60 2.03 -8.32 1.44
N PRO A 61 3.07 -9.14 1.57
CA PRO A 61 4.06 -9.32 0.51
C PRO A 61 3.41 -9.84 -0.78
N ARG A 62 3.86 -9.32 -1.93
CA ARG A 62 3.47 -9.83 -3.25
C ARG A 62 4.20 -11.13 -3.56
N GLY A 63 3.57 -11.98 -4.37
CA GLY A 63 4.17 -13.20 -4.90
C GLY A 63 5.36 -12.87 -5.82
N ARG A 64 6.32 -13.79 -5.90
CA ARG A 64 7.49 -13.66 -6.77
C ARG A 64 7.14 -14.07 -8.20
N ILE A 65 7.90 -13.57 -9.17
CA ILE A 65 7.82 -14.02 -10.56
C ILE A 65 9.06 -14.85 -10.85
N LEU A 66 8.87 -16.06 -11.38
CA LEU A 66 9.92 -17.04 -11.62
C LEU A 66 9.99 -17.40 -13.10
N ASP A 67 11.18 -17.72 -13.59
CA ASP A 67 11.40 -18.29 -14.92
C ASP A 67 11.01 -19.79 -14.97
N VAL A 68 11.11 -20.39 -16.15
CA VAL A 68 10.79 -21.81 -16.37
C VAL A 68 11.64 -22.76 -15.50
N ASN A 69 12.85 -22.36 -15.12
CA ASN A 69 13.78 -23.12 -14.28
C ASN A 69 13.65 -22.78 -12.78
N GLY A 70 12.73 -21.89 -12.40
CA GLY A 70 12.50 -21.44 -11.03
C GLY A 70 13.46 -20.35 -10.54
N ARG A 71 14.22 -19.71 -11.43
CA ARG A 71 15.03 -18.53 -11.11
C ARG A 71 14.13 -17.33 -10.88
N VAL A 72 14.44 -16.53 -9.87
CA VAL A 72 13.63 -15.35 -9.52
C VAL A 72 13.88 -14.25 -10.53
N LEU A 73 12.83 -13.83 -11.24
CA LEU A 73 12.82 -12.70 -12.17
C LEU A 73 12.41 -11.41 -11.46
N VAL A 74 11.47 -11.52 -10.52
CA VAL A 74 11.02 -10.41 -9.68
C VAL A 74 10.82 -10.92 -8.26
N ASP A 75 11.45 -10.25 -7.31
CA ASP A 75 11.35 -10.54 -5.88
C ASP A 75 10.82 -9.32 -5.12
N ASN A 76 10.89 -9.39 -3.79
CA ASN A 76 10.70 -8.23 -2.95
C ASN A 76 11.91 -8.05 -2.03
N ARG A 77 12.34 -6.80 -1.83
CA ARG A 77 13.42 -6.43 -0.91
C ARG A 77 12.92 -5.50 0.19
N GLN A 78 13.65 -5.46 1.30
CA GLN A 78 13.38 -4.48 2.36
C GLN A 78 13.90 -3.11 1.94
N SER A 79 13.04 -2.11 2.00
CA SER A 79 13.37 -0.70 1.81
C SER A 79 13.16 0.04 3.12
N ILE A 80 14.14 0.85 3.51
CA ILE A 80 14.00 1.76 4.63
C ILE A 80 13.40 3.06 4.09
N VAL A 81 12.31 3.51 4.70
CA VAL A 81 11.54 4.66 4.23
C VAL A 81 11.48 5.71 5.33
N VAL A 82 11.79 6.95 5.00
CA VAL A 82 11.53 8.11 5.88
C VAL A 82 10.02 8.34 5.91
N THR A 83 9.46 8.48 7.09
CA THR A 83 8.03 8.69 7.28
C THR A 83 7.73 9.91 8.14
N ILE A 84 6.61 10.57 7.86
CA ILE A 84 6.05 11.63 8.68
C ILE A 84 4.82 11.12 9.44
N ASP A 85 4.85 11.26 10.76
CA ASP A 85 3.70 11.16 11.64
C ASP A 85 3.01 12.53 11.70
N LYS A 86 1.81 12.62 11.10
CA LYS A 86 1.09 13.90 10.99
C LYS A 86 0.67 14.45 12.35
N GLU A 87 0.35 13.58 13.32
CA GLU A 87 -0.11 13.98 14.64
C GLU A 87 1.03 14.58 15.46
N GLU A 88 2.17 13.89 15.48
CA GLU A 88 3.36 14.40 16.18
C GLU A 88 3.88 15.68 15.51
N MET A 89 3.85 15.73 14.17
CA MET A 89 4.28 16.91 13.42
C MET A 89 3.34 18.11 13.61
N ALA A 90 2.03 17.88 13.82
CA ALA A 90 1.07 18.95 14.12
C ALA A 90 1.33 19.68 15.45
N THR A 91 2.17 19.12 16.34
CA THR A 91 2.62 19.81 17.56
C THR A 91 3.61 20.94 17.28
N VAL A 92 4.25 20.91 16.10
CA VAL A 92 5.18 21.95 15.65
C VAL A 92 4.39 23.19 15.23
N ARG A 93 4.89 24.37 15.63
CA ARG A 93 4.29 25.63 15.18
C ARG A 93 4.39 25.76 13.67
N SER A 94 3.29 26.07 12.99
CA SER A 94 3.24 26.21 11.53
C SER A 94 4.33 27.12 10.96
N SER A 95 4.69 28.20 11.66
CA SER A 95 5.76 29.13 11.24
C SER A 95 7.17 28.53 11.21
N LYS A 96 7.35 27.29 11.67
CA LYS A 96 8.65 26.58 11.70
C LYS A 96 8.65 25.35 10.80
N LEU A 97 7.52 24.98 10.21
CA LEU A 97 7.44 23.77 9.38
C LEU A 97 8.29 23.92 8.12
N ASP A 98 8.25 25.08 7.46
CA ASP A 98 9.03 25.35 6.26
C ASP A 98 10.55 25.20 6.52
N ASP A 99 11.04 25.77 7.62
CA ASP A 99 12.44 25.64 8.04
C ASP A 99 12.79 24.17 8.36
N LEU A 100 11.87 23.45 9.03
CA LEU A 100 12.02 22.04 9.37
C LEU A 100 12.12 21.16 8.12
N PHE A 101 11.23 21.37 7.15
CA PHE A 101 11.19 20.63 5.89
C PHE A 101 12.40 20.95 5.04
N PHE A 102 12.85 22.21 5.02
CA PHE A 102 14.09 22.58 4.36
C PHE A 102 15.31 21.86 4.96
N ASP A 103 15.45 21.88 6.28
CA ASP A 103 16.55 21.21 6.97
C ASP A 103 16.49 19.68 6.75
N LEU A 104 15.30 19.08 6.81
CA LEU A 104 15.12 17.64 6.56
C LEU A 104 15.48 17.27 5.11
N ALA A 105 14.95 17.99 4.12
CA ALA A 105 15.23 17.76 2.71
C ALA A 105 16.72 17.86 2.41
N LYS A 106 17.41 18.82 3.04
CA LYS A 106 18.85 19.00 2.93
C LYS A 106 19.61 17.79 3.48
N GLU A 107 19.28 17.31 4.68
CA GLU A 107 19.96 16.14 5.27
C GLU A 107 19.73 14.86 4.46
N ILE A 108 18.50 14.63 3.98
CA ILE A 108 18.20 13.50 3.10
C ILE A 108 19.00 13.63 1.78
N SER A 109 19.05 14.83 1.20
CA SER A 109 19.84 15.10 -0.02
C SER A 109 21.34 14.89 0.16
N LEU A 110 21.89 15.27 1.32
CA LEU A 110 23.31 15.05 1.64
C LEU A 110 23.65 13.56 1.78
N SER A 111 22.67 12.70 2.08
CA SER A 111 22.84 11.25 2.16
C SER A 111 22.87 10.55 0.79
N GLY A 112 22.60 11.26 -0.30
CA GLY A 112 22.57 10.73 -1.66
C GLY A 112 21.16 10.59 -2.27
N ASN A 113 20.10 10.87 -1.49
CA ASN A 113 18.72 10.85 -1.97
C ASN A 113 18.25 12.27 -2.24
N LEU A 114 18.27 12.71 -3.50
CA LEU A 114 17.86 14.08 -3.85
C LEU A 114 16.37 14.28 -3.53
N THR A 115 16.08 15.12 -2.54
CA THR A 115 14.72 15.37 -2.05
C THR A 115 14.39 16.84 -2.10
N LYS A 116 13.25 17.17 -2.72
CA LYS A 116 12.74 18.54 -2.77
C LYS A 116 11.84 18.79 -1.56
N VAL A 117 11.83 20.02 -1.04
CA VAL A 117 10.93 20.41 0.06
C VAL A 117 9.47 20.14 -0.29
N ALA A 118 9.07 20.43 -1.53
CA ALA A 118 7.73 20.15 -2.03
C ALA A 118 7.30 18.68 -1.87
N GLN A 119 8.22 17.70 -2.03
CA GLN A 119 7.88 16.29 -1.83
C GLN A 119 7.50 15.98 -0.37
N ILE A 120 8.15 16.67 0.58
CA ILE A 120 7.89 16.52 2.01
C ILE A 120 6.56 17.18 2.38
N GLU A 121 6.31 18.38 1.83
CA GLU A 121 5.04 19.10 1.97
C GLU A 121 3.88 18.28 1.41
N ASP A 122 4.00 17.77 0.18
CA ASP A 122 2.99 16.93 -0.47
C ASP A 122 2.68 15.67 0.35
N ALA A 123 3.70 15.03 0.94
CA ALA A 123 3.51 13.89 1.82
C ALA A 123 2.75 14.29 3.10
N TYR A 124 3.13 15.39 3.75
CA TYR A 124 2.45 15.87 4.95
C TYR A 124 0.99 16.26 4.68
N GLU A 125 0.70 16.88 3.53
CA GLU A 125 -0.64 17.32 3.13
C GLU A 125 -1.51 16.21 2.50
N SER A 126 -0.94 15.04 2.17
CA SER A 126 -1.64 13.98 1.44
C SER A 126 -2.86 13.40 2.18
N ASP A 127 -4.06 13.52 1.60
CA ASP A 127 -5.29 12.91 2.13
C ASP A 127 -5.38 11.38 1.91
N ARG A 128 -4.38 10.77 1.25
CA ARG A 128 -4.33 9.31 1.01
C ARG A 128 -4.06 8.49 2.28
N TYR A 129 -3.65 9.17 3.35
CA TYR A 129 -3.22 8.57 4.60
C TYR A 129 -4.12 9.06 5.73
N GLY A 130 -4.60 8.13 6.56
CA GLY A 130 -5.35 8.47 7.77
C GLY A 130 -4.51 9.28 8.77
N PRO A 131 -5.14 9.91 9.78
CA PRO A 131 -4.44 10.77 10.73
C PRO A 131 -3.31 10.07 11.50
N PHE A 132 -3.40 8.75 11.70
CA PHE A 132 -2.40 7.93 12.43
C PHE A 132 -1.41 7.19 11.52
N ALA A 133 -1.54 7.36 10.20
CA ALA A 133 -0.66 6.68 9.27
C ALA A 133 0.66 7.44 9.16
N LYS A 134 1.76 6.70 9.29
CA LYS A 134 3.11 7.20 8.99
C LYS A 134 3.24 7.36 7.48
N VAL A 135 3.27 8.61 7.00
CA VAL A 135 3.28 8.91 5.58
C VAL A 135 4.69 8.75 5.02
N PRO A 136 4.94 7.87 4.05
CA PRO A 136 6.24 7.74 3.40
C PRO A 136 6.60 9.01 2.62
N VAL A 137 7.84 9.44 2.74
CA VAL A 137 8.39 10.63 2.08
C VAL A 137 9.43 10.24 1.05
N VAL A 138 10.42 9.45 1.47
CA VAL A 138 11.53 8.98 0.64
C VAL A 138 11.81 7.53 0.98
N SER A 139 11.86 6.69 -0.05
CA SER A 139 12.24 5.28 0.03
C SER A 139 13.74 5.06 -0.21
N ASP A 140 14.21 3.86 0.09
CA ASP A 140 15.58 3.40 -0.16
C ASP A 140 16.68 4.25 0.49
N ILE A 141 16.42 4.73 1.71
CA ILE A 141 17.46 5.45 2.46
C ILE A 141 18.54 4.52 3.00
N SER A 142 19.74 5.08 3.16
CA SER A 142 20.86 4.38 3.77
C SER A 142 20.61 4.11 5.26
N LYS A 143 21.23 3.04 5.77
CA LYS A 143 21.16 2.70 7.19
C LYS A 143 21.80 3.77 8.06
N GLU A 144 22.81 4.45 7.53
CA GLU A 144 23.49 5.58 8.16
C GLU A 144 22.52 6.74 8.39
N LEU A 145 21.69 7.08 7.38
CA LEU A 145 20.67 8.11 7.52
C LEU A 145 19.59 7.69 8.53
N GLN A 146 19.15 6.42 8.51
CA GLN A 146 18.20 5.92 9.50
C GLN A 146 18.71 6.12 10.94
N VAL A 147 19.96 5.74 11.20
CA VAL A 147 20.56 5.89 12.54
C VAL A 147 20.69 7.38 12.89
N TYR A 148 21.09 8.22 11.95
CA TYR A 148 21.18 9.67 12.15
C TYR A 148 19.83 10.29 12.52
N LEU A 149 18.77 10.00 11.76
CA LEU A 149 17.42 10.50 12.04
C LEU A 149 16.91 10.00 13.41
N ALA A 150 17.23 8.76 13.78
CA ALA A 150 16.86 8.22 15.09
C ALA A 150 17.60 8.90 16.26
N GLU A 151 18.89 9.19 16.11
CA GLU A 151 19.71 9.87 17.13
C GLU A 151 19.27 11.34 17.32
N TYR A 152 18.88 11.99 16.23
CA TYR A 152 18.47 13.40 16.21
C TYR A 152 16.96 13.59 16.10
N SER A 153 16.16 12.62 16.54
CA SER A 153 14.70 12.67 16.49
C SER A 153 14.10 13.93 17.14
N TYR A 154 14.76 14.48 18.17
CA TYR A 154 14.37 15.74 18.81
C TYR A 154 14.41 16.98 17.88
N LYS A 155 15.20 16.94 16.79
CA LYS A 155 15.26 18.02 15.79
C LYS A 155 14.07 17.97 14.84
N TRP A 156 13.56 16.77 14.55
CA TRP A 156 12.48 16.51 13.61
C TRP A 156 11.33 15.75 14.27
N PRO A 157 10.57 16.39 15.17
CA PRO A 157 9.40 15.77 15.78
C PRO A 157 8.44 15.27 14.70
N GLY A 158 7.98 14.03 14.85
CA GLY A 158 7.14 13.33 13.87
C GLY A 158 7.87 12.76 12.65
N VAL A 159 9.18 12.94 12.52
CA VAL A 159 9.95 12.26 11.47
C VAL A 159 10.52 10.95 12.01
N GLY A 160 10.13 9.85 11.38
CA GLY A 160 10.60 8.51 11.71
C GLY A 160 11.11 7.79 10.48
N THR A 161 11.49 6.53 10.69
CA THR A 161 11.76 5.59 9.59
C THR A 161 11.00 4.31 9.83
N THR A 162 10.51 3.71 8.76
CA THR A 162 9.92 2.37 8.80
C THR A 162 10.55 1.48 7.74
N VAL A 163 10.52 0.17 7.96
CA VAL A 163 10.96 -0.80 6.95
C VAL A 163 9.72 -1.30 6.23
N VAL A 164 9.65 -1.08 4.93
CA VAL A 164 8.61 -1.64 4.06
C VAL A 164 9.23 -2.64 3.09
N THR A 165 8.38 -3.45 2.46
CA THR A 165 8.79 -4.36 1.41
C THR A 165 8.44 -3.72 0.06
N VAL A 166 9.43 -3.56 -0.81
CA VAL A 166 9.27 -3.00 -2.17
C VAL A 166 9.64 -4.06 -3.20
N ARG A 167 9.16 -3.88 -4.44
CA ARG A 167 9.47 -4.78 -5.55
C ARG A 167 10.94 -4.68 -5.94
N ASP A 168 11.55 -5.81 -6.26
CA ASP A 168 12.96 -5.91 -6.67
C ASP A 168 13.05 -6.62 -8.03
N TYR A 169 13.83 -6.05 -8.96
CA TYR A 169 14.03 -6.59 -10.31
C TYR A 169 15.51 -6.95 -10.50
N PRO A 170 15.96 -8.15 -10.09
CA PRO A 170 17.38 -8.50 -10.01
C PRO A 170 18.16 -8.41 -11.34
N TYR A 171 17.46 -8.45 -12.47
CA TYR A 171 18.05 -8.34 -13.81
C TYR A 171 17.91 -6.94 -14.44
N GLY A 172 17.45 -5.95 -13.69
CA GLY A 172 17.29 -4.56 -14.14
C GLY A 172 16.36 -4.44 -15.36
N THR A 173 16.92 -3.97 -16.49
CA THR A 173 16.17 -3.70 -17.72
C THR A 173 15.80 -4.95 -18.53
N LEU A 174 16.39 -6.10 -18.21
CA LEU A 174 16.12 -7.36 -18.90
C LEU A 174 14.66 -7.78 -18.67
N ALA A 175 13.95 -8.09 -19.75
CA ALA A 175 12.54 -8.46 -19.75
C ALA A 175 11.59 -7.37 -19.20
N ALA A 176 12.01 -6.09 -19.12
CA ALA A 176 11.22 -5.02 -18.51
C ALA A 176 9.80 -4.91 -19.08
N HIS A 177 9.63 -4.95 -20.40
CA HIS A 177 8.31 -4.90 -21.03
C HIS A 177 7.44 -6.12 -20.74
N LEU A 178 8.06 -7.30 -20.63
CA LEU A 178 7.37 -8.54 -20.34
C LEU A 178 6.91 -8.55 -18.88
N LEU A 179 7.82 -8.28 -17.95
CA LEU A 179 7.53 -8.26 -16.52
C LEU A 179 6.58 -7.12 -16.17
N GLY A 180 6.80 -5.95 -16.77
CA GLY A 180 6.12 -4.71 -16.42
C GLY A 180 6.68 -4.13 -15.13
N TYR A 181 5.91 -3.21 -14.55
CA TYR A 181 6.25 -2.52 -13.31
C TYR A 181 5.01 -2.36 -12.43
N VAL A 182 5.25 -2.02 -11.15
CA VAL A 182 4.22 -1.64 -10.19
C VAL A 182 4.24 -0.13 -10.00
N GLY A 183 3.12 0.45 -9.58
CA GLY A 183 3.08 1.85 -9.22
C GLY A 183 1.88 2.19 -8.34
N SER A 184 1.89 3.41 -7.80
CA SER A 184 0.80 3.91 -6.97
C SER A 184 -0.53 3.91 -7.71
N LEU A 185 -1.62 3.63 -6.99
CA LEU A 185 -2.97 3.73 -7.53
C LEU A 185 -3.31 5.15 -8.03
N SER A 186 -3.83 5.22 -9.25
CA SER A 186 -4.46 6.44 -9.79
C SER A 186 -5.90 6.58 -9.29
N GLU A 187 -6.48 7.77 -9.41
CA GLU A 187 -7.87 8.01 -9.00
C GLU A 187 -8.87 7.09 -9.72
N ASP A 188 -8.65 6.86 -11.02
CA ASP A 188 -9.49 5.96 -11.83
C ASP A 188 -9.36 4.50 -11.39
N GLU A 189 -8.15 4.06 -11.04
CA GLU A 189 -7.91 2.70 -10.56
C GLU A 189 -8.52 2.47 -9.18
N ILE A 190 -8.48 3.47 -8.28
CA ILE A 190 -9.11 3.38 -6.96
C ILE A 190 -10.59 3.00 -7.09
N VAL A 191 -11.30 3.58 -8.06
CA VAL A 191 -12.72 3.25 -8.31
C VAL A 191 -12.88 1.83 -8.85
N GLN A 192 -11.98 1.39 -9.73
CA GLN A 192 -12.03 0.05 -10.32
C GLN A 192 -11.76 -1.05 -9.27
N VAL A 193 -10.79 -0.82 -8.39
CA VAL A 193 -10.38 -1.82 -7.39
C VAL A 193 -11.32 -1.92 -6.19
N GLN A 194 -12.26 -0.97 -6.01
CA GLN A 194 -13.31 -1.09 -4.98
C GLN A 194 -14.17 -2.35 -5.14
N SER A 195 -14.30 -2.86 -6.36
CA SER A 195 -15.05 -4.08 -6.66
C SER A 195 -14.19 -5.35 -6.67
N ALA A 196 -12.89 -5.24 -6.37
CA ALA A 196 -11.98 -6.37 -6.37
C ALA A 196 -12.23 -7.31 -5.19
N GLU A 197 -11.90 -8.59 -5.35
CA GLU A 197 -12.02 -9.60 -4.29
C GLU A 197 -11.08 -9.31 -3.11
N LYS A 198 -9.90 -8.77 -3.39
CA LYS A 198 -8.90 -8.37 -2.39
C LYS A 198 -9.01 -6.88 -2.12
N THR A 199 -9.04 -6.49 -0.86
CA THR A 199 -9.08 -5.08 -0.43
C THR A 199 -7.85 -4.32 -0.92
N TYR A 200 -8.07 -3.12 -1.45
CA TYR A 200 -7.03 -2.15 -1.79
C TYR A 200 -7.10 -0.95 -0.85
N LEU A 201 -5.94 -0.49 -0.40
CA LEU A 201 -5.77 0.79 0.27
C LEU A 201 -5.51 1.89 -0.77
N ALA A 202 -5.89 3.13 -0.45
CA ALA A 202 -5.64 4.27 -1.33
C ALA A 202 -4.14 4.52 -1.63
N ASN A 203 -3.26 4.02 -0.76
CA ASN A 203 -1.81 4.15 -0.84
C ASN A 203 -1.11 2.85 -1.27
N ASP A 204 -1.86 1.83 -1.72
CA ASP A 204 -1.28 0.61 -2.24
C ASP A 204 -0.72 0.78 -3.65
N GLU A 205 0.17 -0.14 -4.00
CA GLU A 205 0.67 -0.33 -5.35
C GLU A 205 -0.15 -1.37 -6.10
N ILE A 206 -0.23 -1.18 -7.41
CA ILE A 206 -0.85 -2.08 -8.37
C ILE A 206 0.09 -2.31 -9.54
N GLY A 207 0.10 -3.51 -10.12
CA GLY A 207 0.77 -3.79 -11.38
C GLY A 207 0.21 -2.91 -12.49
N LYS A 208 1.08 -2.18 -13.19
CA LYS A 208 0.71 -1.20 -14.24
C LYS A 208 0.86 -1.75 -15.65
N ALA A 209 1.75 -2.72 -15.83
CA ALA A 209 2.06 -3.30 -17.13
C ALA A 209 2.46 -4.77 -17.02
N GLY A 210 2.57 -5.43 -18.17
CA GLY A 210 3.18 -6.76 -18.29
C GLY A 210 2.53 -7.84 -17.42
N ILE A 211 3.37 -8.77 -16.95
CA ILE A 211 3.02 -9.86 -16.04
C ILE A 211 2.52 -9.32 -14.68
N GLU A 212 3.07 -8.22 -14.18
CA GLU A 212 2.62 -7.58 -12.94
C GLU A 212 1.13 -7.21 -12.99
N LEU A 213 0.69 -6.54 -14.07
CA LEU A 213 -0.73 -6.20 -14.28
C LEU A 213 -1.58 -7.44 -14.56
N PHE A 214 -1.13 -8.31 -15.47
CA PHE A 214 -1.92 -9.45 -15.93
C PHE A 214 -2.22 -10.45 -14.80
N TYR A 215 -1.22 -10.72 -13.95
CA TYR A 215 -1.34 -11.60 -12.81
C TYR A 215 -1.52 -10.85 -11.48
N GLU A 216 -1.94 -9.58 -11.49
CA GLU A 216 -2.13 -8.76 -10.29
C GLU A 216 -2.95 -9.50 -9.22
N ASN A 217 -4.06 -10.14 -9.60
CA ASN A 217 -4.89 -10.86 -8.64
C ASN A 217 -4.17 -12.06 -8.01
N ALA A 218 -3.29 -12.76 -8.72
CA ALA A 218 -2.50 -13.86 -8.16
C ALA A 218 -1.35 -13.32 -7.29
N LEU A 219 -0.62 -12.33 -7.80
CA LEU A 219 0.57 -11.75 -7.19
C LEU A 219 0.26 -10.93 -5.95
N ARG A 220 -0.87 -10.23 -5.90
CA ARG A 220 -1.26 -9.42 -4.75
C ARG A 220 -1.56 -10.29 -3.53
N GLY A 221 -0.95 -9.97 -2.39
CA GLY A 221 -1.31 -10.60 -1.13
C GLY A 221 -2.66 -10.12 -0.59
N THR A 222 -3.24 -10.86 0.34
CA THR A 222 -4.42 -10.39 1.09
C THR A 222 -3.92 -9.63 2.32
N PRO A 223 -4.21 -8.33 2.46
CA PRO A 223 -3.76 -7.55 3.61
C PRO A 223 -4.32 -8.13 4.91
N GLY A 224 -3.51 -8.04 5.96
CA GLY A 224 -3.90 -8.35 7.33
C GLY A 224 -4.61 -7.17 7.97
N ARG A 225 -5.23 -7.42 9.12
CA ARG A 225 -5.96 -6.41 9.88
C ARG A 225 -5.74 -6.59 11.37
N LYS A 226 -5.44 -5.50 12.08
CA LYS A 226 -5.44 -5.44 13.54
C LYS A 226 -6.47 -4.43 14.00
N THR A 227 -7.43 -4.88 14.79
CA THR A 227 -8.38 -4.01 15.46
C THR A 227 -7.84 -3.69 16.84
N VAL A 228 -7.55 -2.42 17.08
CA VAL A 228 -6.94 -1.94 18.33
C VAL A 228 -7.87 -0.98 19.05
N VAL A 229 -7.81 -0.98 20.38
CA VAL A 229 -8.43 0.06 21.20
C VAL A 229 -7.37 1.10 21.50
N VAL A 230 -7.68 2.36 21.20
CA VAL A 230 -6.82 3.52 21.46
C VAL A 230 -7.44 4.42 22.51
N ASP A 231 -6.60 5.12 23.28
CA ASP A 231 -7.05 6.19 24.17
C ASP A 231 -7.27 7.52 23.40
N LYS A 232 -7.70 8.58 24.10
CA LYS A 232 -7.86 9.93 23.53
C LYS A 232 -6.58 10.60 23.00
N PHE A 233 -5.44 10.01 23.31
CA PHE A 233 -4.12 10.43 22.83
C PHE A 233 -3.59 9.44 21.78
N ASN A 234 -4.47 8.58 21.25
CA ASN A 234 -4.22 7.57 20.22
C ASN A 234 -3.15 6.53 20.58
N ASN A 235 -2.85 6.34 21.86
CA ASN A 235 -1.98 5.26 22.31
C ASN A 235 -2.73 3.93 22.24
N ILE A 236 -2.11 2.91 21.64
CA ILE A 236 -2.66 1.56 21.57
C ILE A 236 -2.69 0.95 22.98
N LEU A 237 -3.89 0.67 23.49
CA LEU A 237 -4.12 0.04 24.79
C LEU A 237 -4.20 -1.49 24.67
N GLU A 238 -4.93 -1.98 23.67
CA GLU A 238 -5.27 -3.39 23.51
C GLU A 238 -5.47 -3.76 22.04
N ILE A 239 -5.02 -4.95 21.63
CA ILE A 239 -5.36 -5.55 20.33
C ILE A 239 -6.55 -6.47 20.56
N VAL A 240 -7.70 -6.13 19.97
CA VAL A 240 -8.98 -6.85 20.10
C VAL A 240 -9.04 -8.04 19.13
N GLU A 241 -8.58 -7.83 17.90
CA GLU A 241 -8.60 -8.81 16.83
C GLU A 241 -7.35 -8.64 15.97
N GLU A 242 -6.72 -9.75 15.59
CA GLU A 242 -5.60 -9.77 14.66
C GLU A 242 -5.84 -10.86 13.61
N ILE A 243 -5.97 -10.44 12.35
CA ILE A 243 -6.04 -11.28 11.18
C ILE A 243 -4.72 -11.11 10.43
N PRO A 244 -3.84 -12.13 10.39
CA PRO A 244 -2.53 -11.99 9.77
C PRO A 244 -2.64 -11.82 8.25
N ALA A 245 -1.74 -11.03 7.68
CA ALA A 245 -1.60 -10.86 6.25
C ALA A 245 -1.21 -12.18 5.57
N LYS A 246 -1.69 -12.39 4.33
CA LYS A 246 -1.35 -13.57 3.52
C LYS A 246 -0.60 -13.14 2.27
N ALA A 247 0.59 -13.68 2.08
CA ALA A 247 1.39 -13.41 0.89
C ALA A 247 0.65 -13.82 -0.40
N GLY A 248 0.93 -13.10 -1.48
CA GLY A 248 0.45 -13.47 -2.81
C GLY A 248 1.05 -14.78 -3.32
N SER A 249 0.46 -15.32 -4.39
CA SER A 249 0.96 -16.53 -5.02
C SER A 249 2.11 -16.22 -5.97
N ASP A 250 3.15 -17.04 -5.94
CA ASP A 250 4.24 -16.98 -6.91
C ASP A 250 3.72 -17.37 -8.31
N VAL A 251 4.21 -16.69 -9.35
CA VAL A 251 3.88 -16.96 -10.74
C VAL A 251 5.12 -17.51 -11.43
N GLN A 252 5.01 -18.72 -11.99
CA GLN A 252 6.07 -19.32 -12.80
C GLN A 252 5.75 -19.15 -14.29
N LEU A 253 6.67 -18.54 -15.02
CA LEU A 253 6.56 -18.29 -16.45
C LEU A 253 7.18 -19.43 -17.27
N THR A 254 6.87 -19.43 -18.57
CA THR A 254 7.53 -20.28 -19.57
C THR A 254 8.79 -19.67 -20.16
N ILE A 255 9.08 -18.41 -19.80
CA ILE A 255 10.27 -17.68 -20.21
C ILE A 255 11.51 -18.32 -19.60
N ASP A 256 12.55 -18.45 -20.42
CA ASP A 256 13.90 -18.76 -19.97
C ASP A 256 14.71 -17.45 -20.00
N ILE A 257 15.24 -17.03 -18.84
CA ILE A 257 15.93 -15.74 -18.75
C ILE A 257 17.22 -15.67 -19.57
N ASP A 258 17.88 -16.81 -19.83
CA ASP A 258 19.08 -16.83 -20.66
C ASP A 258 18.70 -16.63 -22.14
N LEU A 259 17.62 -17.28 -22.60
CA LEU A 259 17.10 -17.06 -23.95
C LEU A 259 16.53 -15.65 -24.12
N GLN A 260 15.91 -15.10 -23.08
CA GLN A 260 15.44 -13.71 -23.07
C GLN A 260 16.60 -12.74 -23.25
N ALA A 261 17.69 -12.92 -22.50
CA ALA A 261 18.88 -12.08 -22.64
C ALA A 261 19.47 -12.15 -24.05
N MET A 262 19.60 -13.36 -24.62
CA MET A 262 20.06 -13.54 -25.99
C MET A 262 19.12 -12.87 -27.01
N ALA A 263 17.80 -12.99 -26.83
CA ALA A 263 16.81 -12.40 -27.73
C ALA A 263 16.89 -10.85 -27.72
N GLU A 264 17.03 -10.23 -26.55
CA GLU A 264 17.18 -8.78 -26.43
C GLU A 264 18.52 -8.29 -27.01
N GLU A 265 19.61 -9.02 -26.78
CA GLU A 265 20.92 -8.72 -27.35
C GLU A 265 20.88 -8.78 -28.89
N TYR A 266 20.38 -9.87 -29.48
CA TYR A 266 20.29 -10.01 -30.93
C TYR A 266 19.30 -9.03 -31.57
N LEU A 267 18.22 -8.67 -30.87
CA LEU A 267 17.28 -7.66 -31.34
C LEU A 267 17.97 -6.30 -31.44
N LYS A 268 18.73 -5.91 -30.41
CA LYS A 268 19.49 -4.67 -30.39
C LYS A 268 20.54 -4.64 -31.49
N ASP A 269 21.34 -5.68 -31.62
CA ASP A 269 22.35 -5.80 -32.68
C ASP A 269 21.72 -5.71 -34.08
N GLY A 270 20.57 -6.36 -34.28
CA GLY A 270 19.82 -6.30 -35.53
C GLY A 270 19.33 -4.88 -35.87
N LEU A 271 18.84 -4.15 -34.87
CA LEU A 271 18.43 -2.74 -35.03
C LEU A 271 19.63 -1.84 -35.34
N ASP A 272 20.76 -2.04 -34.67
CA ASP A 272 21.98 -1.26 -34.89
C ASP A 272 22.57 -1.51 -36.29
N ILE A 273 22.49 -2.74 -36.80
CA ILE A 273 22.84 -3.06 -38.19
C ILE A 273 21.86 -2.38 -39.16
N ALA A 274 20.56 -2.46 -38.89
CA ALA A 274 19.54 -1.83 -39.74
C ALA A 274 19.73 -0.31 -39.83
N ARG A 275 20.13 0.33 -38.73
CA ARG A 275 20.49 1.75 -38.64
C ARG A 275 21.72 2.15 -39.42
N GLN A 276 22.56 1.22 -39.85
CA GLN A 276 23.73 1.52 -40.69
C GLN A 276 23.44 1.37 -42.18
N GLN A 277 22.27 0.84 -42.55
CA GLN A 277 21.94 0.58 -43.95
C GLN A 277 21.31 1.80 -44.63
N PRO A 278 21.81 2.21 -45.81
CA PRO A 278 21.15 3.21 -46.64
C PRO A 278 19.77 2.69 -47.08
N THR A 279 18.70 3.43 -46.79
CA THR A 279 17.35 3.04 -47.21
C THR A 279 16.96 3.52 -48.59
N LYS A 280 17.45 4.68 -49.02
CA LYS A 280 17.28 5.21 -50.37
C LYS A 280 18.46 6.09 -50.75
N PHE A 281 18.88 6.01 -52.01
CA PHE A 281 19.70 7.02 -52.66
C PHE A 281 18.75 8.01 -53.34
N GLU A 282 18.52 9.16 -52.72
CA GLU A 282 17.78 10.27 -53.36
C GLU A 282 18.79 11.31 -53.88
N GLU A 283 18.39 12.14 -54.85
CA GLU A 283 19.26 13.15 -55.49
C GLU A 283 19.87 14.16 -54.48
N GLU A 284 19.30 14.27 -53.27
CA GLU A 284 19.71 15.18 -52.20
C GLU A 284 20.48 14.52 -51.04
N GLY A 285 20.71 13.20 -51.05
CA GLY A 285 21.54 12.53 -50.03
C GLY A 285 21.16 11.08 -49.69
N VAL A 286 21.91 10.51 -48.75
CA VAL A 286 21.68 9.17 -48.20
C VAL A 286 20.69 9.26 -47.04
N ILE A 287 19.51 8.67 -47.18
CA ILE A 287 18.56 8.51 -46.06
C ILE A 287 18.88 7.20 -45.35
N ILE A 288 19.27 7.29 -44.09
CA ILE A 288 19.56 6.15 -43.21
C ILE A 288 18.24 5.62 -42.62
N TYR A 289 18.10 4.30 -42.49
CA TYR A 289 16.93 3.72 -41.82
C TYR A 289 16.97 4.04 -40.32
N LYS A 290 15.92 4.66 -39.80
CA LYS A 290 15.87 5.08 -38.38
C LYS A 290 15.82 3.90 -37.40
N ALA A 291 15.10 2.82 -37.77
CA ALA A 291 14.88 1.62 -36.95
C ALA A 291 14.55 1.95 -35.46
N PRO A 292 13.50 2.74 -35.18
CA PRO A 292 13.28 3.31 -33.85
C PRO A 292 12.89 2.28 -32.78
N ALA A 293 12.36 1.13 -33.20
CA ALA A 293 11.92 0.07 -32.31
C ALA A 293 11.92 -1.29 -33.03
N GLY A 294 11.92 -2.37 -32.24
CA GLY A 294 11.81 -3.74 -32.73
C GLY A 294 11.26 -4.68 -31.66
N ALA A 295 10.81 -5.86 -32.10
CA ALA A 295 10.34 -6.93 -31.22
C ALA A 295 10.78 -8.30 -31.75
N MET A 296 11.01 -9.24 -30.84
CA MET A 296 11.37 -10.62 -31.16
C MET A 296 10.63 -11.58 -30.23
N VAL A 297 10.07 -12.66 -30.78
CA VAL A 297 9.40 -13.71 -29.99
C VAL A 297 10.01 -15.06 -30.33
N VAL A 298 10.41 -15.80 -29.31
CA VAL A 298 10.92 -17.17 -29.43
C VAL A 298 9.90 -18.09 -28.76
N MET A 299 9.39 -19.06 -29.52
CA MET A 299 8.37 -19.99 -29.04
C MET A 299 8.76 -21.44 -29.33
N ASN A 300 8.32 -22.34 -28.47
CA ASN A 300 8.34 -23.77 -28.75
C ASN A 300 7.15 -24.13 -29.66
N PRO A 301 7.38 -24.62 -30.90
CA PRO A 301 6.29 -24.94 -31.82
C PRO A 301 5.50 -26.21 -31.41
N GLN A 302 6.00 -27.01 -30.46
CA GLN A 302 5.36 -28.27 -30.07
C GLN A 302 4.21 -28.07 -29.08
N ASP A 303 4.32 -27.11 -28.16
CA ASP A 303 3.36 -26.85 -27.09
C ASP A 303 2.88 -25.39 -27.02
N GLY A 304 3.47 -24.50 -27.82
CA GLY A 304 3.12 -23.08 -27.87
C GLY A 304 3.71 -22.25 -26.72
N SER A 305 4.61 -22.80 -25.90
CA SER A 305 5.25 -22.05 -24.82
C SER A 305 6.12 -20.91 -25.38
N VAL A 306 5.99 -19.71 -24.84
CA VAL A 306 6.86 -18.59 -25.17
C VAL A 306 8.12 -18.67 -24.30
N LEU A 307 9.28 -18.79 -24.92
CA LEU A 307 10.57 -18.95 -24.24
C LEU A 307 11.29 -17.61 -24.07
N ALA A 308 11.06 -16.66 -24.98
CA ALA A 308 11.54 -15.29 -24.89
C ALA A 308 10.61 -14.34 -25.66
N MET A 309 10.46 -13.11 -25.15
CA MET A 309 9.70 -12.03 -25.76
C MET A 309 10.44 -10.72 -25.52
N ALA A 310 11.23 -10.28 -26.49
CA ALA A 310 12.05 -9.09 -26.44
C ALA A 310 11.36 -7.91 -27.14
N SER A 311 11.52 -6.72 -26.58
CA SER A 311 11.08 -5.44 -27.16
C SER A 311 12.16 -4.39 -26.89
N PHE A 312 12.48 -3.58 -27.89
CA PHE A 312 13.47 -2.52 -27.81
C PHE A 312 12.93 -1.24 -28.44
N PRO A 313 13.18 -0.04 -27.89
CA PRO A 313 14.01 0.29 -26.72
C PRO A 313 13.42 -0.17 -25.39
N THR A 314 14.27 -0.44 -24.40
CA THR A 314 13.88 -0.90 -23.04
C THR A 314 13.90 0.23 -22.01
N TYR A 315 13.37 -0.02 -20.82
CA TYR A 315 13.36 0.88 -19.67
C TYR A 315 13.73 0.11 -18.41
N ASP A 316 14.01 0.84 -17.33
CA ASP A 316 14.27 0.26 -16.02
C ASP A 316 12.96 0.25 -15.19
N PRO A 317 12.39 -0.93 -14.88
CA PRO A 317 11.17 -1.03 -14.09
C PRO A 317 11.37 -0.58 -12.63
N GLU A 318 12.61 -0.57 -12.10
CA GLU A 318 12.89 -0.17 -10.72
C GLU A 318 12.64 1.32 -10.48
N LEU A 319 12.77 2.16 -11.53
CA LEU A 319 12.45 3.59 -11.48
C LEU A 319 11.00 3.87 -11.05
N PHE A 320 10.07 2.94 -11.33
CA PHE A 320 8.67 3.10 -10.97
C PHE A 320 8.35 2.65 -9.54
N VAL A 321 9.20 1.82 -8.93
CA VAL A 321 9.00 1.29 -7.57
C VAL A 321 9.16 2.38 -6.52
N SER A 322 10.19 3.22 -6.66
CA SER A 322 10.44 4.35 -5.75
C SER A 322 9.61 5.59 -6.06
N GLY A 323 8.80 5.55 -7.13
CA GLY A 323 8.16 6.72 -7.72
C GLY A 323 9.11 7.43 -8.67
N ILE A 324 8.77 7.41 -9.95
CA ILE A 324 9.53 8.07 -11.00
C ILE A 324 9.32 9.59 -10.94
N SER A 325 10.37 10.37 -11.15
CA SER A 325 10.21 11.83 -11.27
C SER A 325 9.50 12.20 -12.58
N GLN A 326 8.82 13.35 -12.59
CA GLN A 326 8.16 13.82 -13.82
C GLN A 326 9.15 13.95 -14.98
N ASP A 327 10.36 14.45 -14.70
CA ASP A 327 11.41 14.64 -15.72
C ASP A 327 11.85 13.28 -16.32
N GLU A 328 12.10 12.26 -15.49
CA GLU A 328 12.45 10.91 -15.95
C GLU A 328 11.29 10.23 -16.72
N PHE A 329 10.05 10.45 -16.28
CA PHE A 329 8.89 9.92 -16.97
C PHE A 329 8.72 10.58 -18.34
N ASP A 330 8.87 11.90 -18.41
CA ASP A 330 8.80 12.66 -19.65
C ASP A 330 9.88 12.21 -20.65
N ASP A 331 11.09 11.92 -20.16
CA ASP A 331 12.18 11.35 -20.98
C ASP A 331 11.82 9.96 -21.55
N LEU A 332 11.14 9.10 -20.78
CA LEU A 332 10.73 7.78 -21.26
C LEU A 332 9.63 7.84 -22.34
N ILE A 333 8.76 8.85 -22.29
CA ILE A 333 7.66 9.02 -23.24
C ILE A 333 7.99 9.94 -24.42
N ASP A 334 9.13 10.63 -24.39
CA ASP A 334 9.53 11.55 -25.46
C ASP A 334 9.67 10.82 -26.80
N PRO A 335 8.82 11.13 -27.81
CA PRO A 335 8.93 10.55 -29.15
C PRO A 335 10.29 10.84 -29.82
N GLY A 336 11.00 11.88 -29.38
CA GLY A 336 12.35 12.25 -29.81
C GLY A 336 13.44 11.25 -29.39
N ASN A 337 13.24 10.54 -28.28
CA ASN A 337 14.17 9.54 -27.76
C ASN A 337 14.07 8.19 -28.48
N SER A 338 13.02 7.99 -29.28
CA SER A 338 12.93 6.90 -30.26
C SER A 338 13.82 7.21 -31.48
N LEU A 339 15.14 7.15 -31.30
CA LEU A 339 16.13 7.39 -32.35
C LEU A 339 16.23 6.26 -33.38
#